data_AF-A0A7L8KAL3-F1
#
_entry.id   AF-A0A7L8KAL3-F1
#
_cell.length_a   1.000
_cell.length_b   1.000
_cell.length_c   1.000
_cell.angle_alpha   90.00
_cell.angle_beta   90.00
_cell.angle_gamma   90.00
#
_symmetry.space_group_name_H-M   'P 1'
#
loop_
_entity.id
_entity.type
_entity.pdbx_description
1 polymer ?
#
loop_
_entity_poly.entity_id
_entity_poly.type
_entity_poly.pdbx_seq_one_letter_code
_entity_poly.pdbx_strand_id
1 'polypeptide(L)' 'MADFASTKATSSFEEWFEQLSLIAELNGDSVGESSGWEDTYNAGTPVDVAYYDAFGSD' A
#
# COMPACT_ATOMS: atom_id res chain seq x y z
N MET A 1 -4.50 14.00 8.80
CA MET A 1 -4.65 12.54 8.64
C MET A 1 -4.09 12.24 7.26
N ALA A 2 -3.09 11.38 7.16
CA ALA A 2 -2.65 10.93 5.84
C ALA A 2 -3.80 10.13 5.22
N ASP A 3 -4.32 10.57 4.08
CA ASP A 3 -5.28 9.78 3.32
C ASP A 3 -4.51 8.67 2.62
N PHE A 4 -4.53 7.47 3.21
CA PHE A 4 -3.95 6.26 2.62
C PHE A 4 -4.85 5.65 1.52
N ALA A 5 -5.67 6.47 0.88
CA ALA A 5 -6.57 6.07 -0.20
C ALA A 5 -5.94 6.29 -1.59
N SER A 6 -4.63 6.56 -1.66
CA SER A 6 -3.93 6.73 -2.94
C SER A 6 -4.10 5.49 -3.82
N THR A 7 -4.32 5.72 -5.10
CA THR A 7 -4.43 4.69 -6.14
C THR A 7 -3.57 5.07 -7.33
N LYS A 8 -3.43 4.18 -8.32
CA LYS A 8 -2.78 4.50 -9.60
C LYS A 8 -3.37 5.70 -10.35
N ALA A 9 -4.58 6.13 -9.99
CA ALA A 9 -5.23 7.28 -10.60
C ALA A 9 -4.80 8.62 -9.97
N THR A 10 -4.26 8.59 -8.75
CA THR A 10 -3.98 9.80 -7.94
C THR A 10 -2.52 9.93 -7.54
N SER A 11 -1.73 8.86 -7.64
CA SER A 11 -0.34 8.81 -7.19
C SER A 11 0.47 7.86 -8.07
N SER A 12 1.78 8.10 -8.14
CA SER A 12 2.72 7.17 -8.77
C SER A 12 2.87 5.87 -7.96
N PHE A 13 3.42 4.83 -8.58
CA PHE A 13 3.71 3.57 -7.88
C PHE A 13 4.66 3.77 -6.69
N GLU A 14 5.66 4.61 -6.86
CA GLU A 14 6.66 4.90 -5.82
C GLU A 14 6.01 5.58 -4.60
N GLU A 15 5.17 6.60 -4.83
CA GLU A 15 4.40 7.25 -3.76
C GLU A 15 3.40 6.30 -3.09
N TRP A 16 2.72 5.47 -3.89
CA TRP A 16 1.78 4.47 -3.39
C TRP A 16 2.50 3.44 -2.49
N PHE A 17 3.67 2.97 -2.90
CA PHE A 17 4.47 2.01 -2.15
C PHE A 17 5.12 2.63 -0.91
N GLU A 18 5.53 3.89 -0.98
CA GLU A 18 6.02 4.64 0.19
C GLU A 18 4.91 4.77 1.25
N GLN A 19 3.70 5.13 0.83
CA GLN A 19 2.54 5.17 1.73
C GLN A 19 2.23 3.79 2.33
N LEU A 20 2.29 2.73 1.52
CA LEU A 20 2.07 1.36 2.00
C LEU A 20 3.11 0.98 3.07
N SER A 21 4.38 1.30 2.82
CA SER A 21 5.49 1.07 3.75
C SER A 21 5.29 1.83 5.06
N LEU A 22 4.83 3.08 4.98
CA LEU A 22 4.52 3.89 6.16
C LEU A 22 3.40 3.27 7.01
N ILE A 23 2.32 2.78 6.39
CA ILE A 23 1.24 2.10 7.14
C ILE A 23 1.78 0.83 7.80
N ALA A 24 2.54 0.02 7.07
CA ALA A 24 3.10 -1.21 7.61
C ALA A 24 4.02 -0.92 8.80
N GLU A 25 4.95 0.04 8.67
CA GLU A 25 5.85 0.43 9.76
C GLU A 25 5.08 0.92 11.00
N LEU A 26 4.01 1.70 10.81
CA LEU A 26 3.15 2.18 11.91
C LEU A 26 2.46 1.04 12.68
N ASN A 27 2.21 -0.08 12.02
CA ASN A 27 1.59 -1.26 12.63
C ASN A 27 2.61 -2.32 13.07
N GLY A 28 3.90 -2.11 12.80
CA GLY A 28 4.97 -3.05 13.11
C GLY A 28 5.18 -4.15 12.06
N ASP A 29 4.58 -3.99 10.89
CA ASP A 29 4.69 -4.88 9.73
C ASP A 29 5.75 -4.38 8.73
N SER A 30 6.10 -5.24 7.77
CA SER A 30 7.02 -4.90 6.68
C SER A 30 6.47 -5.39 5.34
N VAL A 31 6.33 -4.47 4.39
CA VAL A 31 5.75 -4.73 3.06
C VAL A 31 6.68 -5.48 2.10
N GLY A 32 7.93 -5.72 2.49
CA GLY A 32 8.89 -6.46 1.66
C GLY A 32 9.33 -5.70 0.41
N GLU A 33 9.59 -6.43 -0.68
CA GLU A 33 10.06 -5.86 -1.94
C GLU A 33 8.92 -5.21 -2.74
N SER A 34 9.19 -4.03 -3.32
CA SER A 34 8.19 -3.29 -4.10
C SER A 34 7.67 -4.07 -5.31
N SER A 35 8.49 -4.91 -5.95
CA SER A 35 8.09 -5.74 -7.09
C SER A 35 6.88 -6.65 -6.79
N GLY A 36 6.67 -7.04 -5.52
CA GLY A 36 5.50 -7.83 -5.11
C GLY A 36 4.18 -7.07 -5.14
N TRP A 37 4.21 -5.75 -5.28
CA TRP A 37 3.04 -4.87 -5.19
C TRP A 37 2.66 -4.20 -6.50
N GLU A 38 3.46 -4.37 -7.57
CA GLU A 38 3.17 -3.76 -8.87
C GLU A 38 1.81 -4.22 -9.42
N ASP A 39 1.47 -5.51 -9.30
CA ASP A 39 0.18 -6.03 -9.75
C ASP A 39 -1.00 -5.42 -8.96
N THR A 40 -0.86 -5.30 -7.64
CA THR A 40 -1.85 -4.68 -6.75
C THR A 40 -2.08 -3.20 -7.08
N TYR A 41 -0.99 -2.47 -7.32
CA TYR A 41 -1.06 -1.09 -7.78
C TYR A 41 -1.72 -0.99 -9.16
N ASN A 42 -1.33 -1.84 -10.11
CA ASN A 42 -1.88 -1.85 -11.47
C ASN A 42 -3.35 -2.27 -11.52
N ALA A 43 -3.82 -3.09 -10.57
CA ALA A 43 -5.23 -3.39 -10.37
C ALA A 43 -6.04 -2.14 -9.94
N GLY A 44 -5.36 -1.08 -9.48
CA GLY A 44 -5.98 0.14 -8.99
C GLY A 44 -6.41 0.05 -7.54
N THR A 45 -5.83 -0.88 -6.78
CA THR A 45 -6.15 -1.08 -5.37
C THR A 45 -5.65 0.11 -4.55
N PRO A 46 -6.50 0.70 -3.69
CA PRO A 46 -6.07 1.71 -2.72
C PRO A 46 -5.01 1.19 -1.74
N VAL A 47 -4.12 2.05 -1.26
CA VAL A 47 -3.04 1.65 -0.32
C VAL A 47 -3.60 1.00 0.95
N ASP A 48 -4.62 1.60 1.56
CA ASP A 48 -5.26 1.07 2.78
C ASP A 48 -5.87 -0.32 2.55
N VAL A 49 -6.59 -0.52 1.44
CA VAL A 49 -7.15 -1.82 1.06
C VAL A 49 -6.04 -2.86 0.85
N ALA A 50 -4.97 -2.49 0.15
CA ALA A 50 -3.83 -3.37 -0.10
C ALA A 50 -3.12 -3.77 1.20
N TYR A 51 -3.00 -2.85 2.15
CA TYR A 51 -2.45 -3.12 3.47
C TYR A 51 -3.32 -4.11 4.25
N TYR A 52 -4.61 -3.84 4.39
CA TYR A 52 -5.50 -4.72 5.15
C TYR A 52 -5.71 -6.09 4.51
N ASP A 53 -5.64 -6.20 3.17
CA ASP A 53 -5.69 -7.49 2.49
C ASP A 53 -4.47 -8.37 2.79
N ALA A 54 -3.28 -7.76 2.89
CA ALA A 54 -2.03 -8.48 3.14
C ALA A 54 -1.73 -8.72 4.64
N PHE A 55 -2.06 -7.76 5.50
CA PHE A 55 -1.67 -7.74 6.92
C PHE A 55 -2.84 -7.70 7.89
N GLY A 56 -4.07 -7.47 7.41
CA GLY A 56 -5.27 -7.54 8.24
C GLY A 56 -5.49 -8.98 8.69
N SER A 57 -5.11 -9.27 9.94
CA SER A 57 -5.64 -10.46 10.62
C SER A 57 -7.13 -10.28 10.85
N ASP A 58 -7.90 -11.34 10.56
CA ASP A 58 -9.34 -11.46 10.88
C ASP A 58 -9.68 -11.05 12.32
#